data_AF-A0A6N6S9V7-F1
#
_entry.id   AF-A0A6N6S9V7-F1
#
_cell.length_a   1.000
_cell.length_b   1.000
_cell.length_c   1.000
_cell.angle_alpha   90.00
_cell.angle_beta   90.00
_cell.angle_gamma   90.00
#
_symmetry.space_group_name_H-M   'P 1'
#
loop_
_entity.id
_entity.type
_entity.pdbx_description
1 polymer ?
#
loop_
_entity_poly.entity_id
_entity_poly.type
_entity_poly.pdbx_seq_one_letter_code
_entity_poly.pdbx_strand_id
1 'polypeptide(L)'
;MMQVTAVKPHNLGQSGQNLVRIVIASYFLAVAVGLIPGTDASPLTAAVLPEPYAAAVGQTVIFITAYLVLVGVWLRMAALLLATVLFWSSYIENTGSGDLEAFWRDLALIGALILTYTQTLPRAAARRAALRWT
;
A
#
# COMPACT_ATOMS: atom_id res chain seq x y z
N MET A 1 46.35 18.65 -7.69
CA MET A 1 44.99 18.48 -8.26
C MET A 1 44.10 17.88 -7.19
N MET A 2 43.10 18.62 -6.71
CA MET A 2 42.25 18.24 -5.58
C MET A 2 40.94 17.68 -6.14
N GLN A 3 40.69 16.36 -5.99
CA GLN A 3 39.40 15.78 -6.37
C GLN A 3 38.37 16.12 -5.29
N VAL A 4 37.41 16.98 -5.65
CA VAL A 4 36.19 17.19 -4.88
C VAL A 4 35.28 16.00 -5.16
N THR A 5 35.17 15.08 -4.21
CA THR A 5 34.19 13.98 -4.28
C THR A 5 32.80 14.53 -4.04
N ALA A 6 31.99 14.60 -5.10
CA ALA A 6 30.58 14.95 -4.99
C ALA A 6 29.86 13.90 -4.13
N VAL A 7 29.37 14.29 -2.96
CA VAL A 7 28.55 13.44 -2.09
C VAL A 7 27.22 13.20 -2.82
N LYS A 8 27.03 11.99 -3.35
CA LYS A 8 25.77 11.57 -3.98
C LYS A 8 24.73 11.37 -2.87
N PRO A 9 23.64 12.16 -2.79
CA PRO A 9 22.67 12.04 -1.72
C PRO A 9 21.79 10.80 -1.93
N HIS A 10 22.27 9.64 -1.48
CA HIS A 10 21.54 8.37 -1.62
C HIS A 10 20.39 8.23 -0.59
N ASN A 11 20.47 8.94 0.54
CA ASN A 11 19.58 8.73 1.69
C ASN A 11 18.23 9.45 1.60
N LEU A 12 18.12 10.56 0.86
CA LEU A 12 16.87 11.33 0.76
C LEU A 12 15.75 10.54 0.06
N GLY A 13 16.10 9.76 -0.97
CA GLY A 13 15.13 8.94 -1.70
C GLY A 13 14.51 7.84 -0.84
N GLN A 14 15.32 7.20 0.01
CA GLN A 14 14.86 6.11 0.87
C GLN A 14 14.03 6.62 2.07
N SER A 15 14.43 7.73 2.68
CA SER A 15 13.64 8.36 3.76
C SER A 15 12.30 8.89 3.25
N GLY A 16 12.28 9.54 2.08
CA GLY A 16 11.05 10.02 1.45
C GLY A 16 10.07 8.88 1.14
N GLN A 17 10.56 7.75 0.64
CA GLN A 17 9.73 6.57 0.40
C GLN A 17 9.17 5.96 1.68
N ASN A 18 9.97 5.85 2.73
CA ASN A 18 9.45 5.36 4.01
C ASN A 18 8.34 6.27 4.54
N LEU A 19 8.49 7.60 4.42
CA LEU A 19 7.46 8.55 4.81
C LEU A 19 6.19 8.38 3.97
N VAL A 20 6.31 8.30 2.64
CA VAL A 20 5.17 8.07 1.74
C VAL A 20 4.44 6.77 2.11
N ARG A 21 5.17 5.69 2.37
CA ARG A 21 4.59 4.42 2.82
C ARG A 21 3.78 4.62 4.10
N ILE A 22 4.38 5.25 5.11
CA ILE A 22 3.73 5.45 6.42
C ILE A 22 2.46 6.29 6.26
N VAL A 23 2.51 7.36 5.47
CA VAL A 23 1.35 8.23 5.22
C VAL A 23 0.21 7.47 4.53
N ILE A 24 0.51 6.74 3.45
CA ILE A 24 -0.51 5.97 2.72
C ILE A 24 -1.07 4.84 3.59
N ALA A 25 -0.22 4.13 4.34
CA ALA A 25 -0.65 3.08 5.26
C ALA A 25 -1.58 3.62 6.35
N SER A 26 -1.24 4.78 6.91
CA SER A 26 -2.03 5.45 7.95
C SER A 26 -3.39 5.88 7.42
N TYR A 27 -3.46 6.34 6.16
CA TYR A 27 -4.73 6.65 5.50
C TYR A 27 -5.64 5.42 5.44
N PHE A 28 -5.15 4.30 4.90
CA PHE A 28 -5.96 3.07 4.80
C PHE A 28 -6.34 2.48 6.17
N LEU A 29 -5.48 2.69 7.18
CA LEU A 29 -5.78 2.26 8.54
C LEU A 29 -6.89 3.12 9.16
N ALA A 30 -6.91 4.43 8.90
CA ALA A 30 -8.00 5.31 9.31
C ALA A 30 -9.33 4.97 8.62
N VAL A 31 -9.30 4.61 7.34
CA VAL A 31 -10.47 4.11 6.60
C VAL A 31 -10.98 2.80 7.20
N ALA A 32 -10.08 1.83 7.45
CA ALA A 32 -10.46 0.52 7.99
C ALA A 32 -11.13 0.58 9.38
N VAL A 33 -10.77 1.57 10.19
CA VAL A 33 -11.35 1.79 11.54
C VAL A 33 -12.66 2.59 11.46
N GLY A 34 -13.06 3.06 10.28
CA GLY A 34 -14.25 3.89 10.09
C GLY A 34 -14.09 5.34 10.56
N LEU A 35 -12.84 5.82 10.68
CA LEU A 35 -12.54 7.18 11.16
C LEU A 35 -12.77 8.24 10.07
N ILE A 36 -12.69 7.83 8.80
CA ILE A 36 -12.87 8.67 7.61
C ILE A 36 -13.75 7.90 6.62
N PRO A 37 -14.70 8.55 5.93
CA PRO A 37 -15.43 7.93 4.82
C PRO A 37 -14.46 7.52 3.70
N GLY A 38 -14.46 6.24 3.35
CA GLY A 38 -13.60 5.66 2.33
C GLY A 38 -14.12 4.30 1.86
N THR A 39 -13.47 3.73 0.86
CA THR A 39 -13.89 2.46 0.25
C THR A 39 -13.85 1.32 1.28
N ASP A 40 -15.02 0.78 1.61
CA ASP A 40 -15.15 -0.40 2.45
C ASP A 40 -15.02 -1.68 1.61
N ALA A 41 -14.44 -2.74 2.17
CA ALA A 41 -14.38 -4.08 1.53
C ALA A 41 -15.69 -4.89 1.70
N SER A 42 -16.76 -4.25 2.18
CA SER A 42 -18.10 -4.82 2.33
C SER A 42 -18.66 -5.40 1.02
N PRO A 43 -18.53 -4.77 -0.17
CA PRO A 43 -19.05 -5.32 -1.42
C PRO A 43 -18.44 -6.67 -1.81
N LEU A 44 -17.13 -6.82 -1.56
CA LEU A 44 -16.38 -8.05 -1.81
C LEU A 44 -16.78 -9.20 -0.88
N THR A 45 -17.01 -8.86 0.38
CA THR A 45 -17.32 -9.83 1.43
C THR A 45 -18.81 -10.15 1.48
N ALA A 46 -19.68 -9.25 1.02
CA ALA A 46 -21.12 -9.47 0.88
C ALA A 46 -21.45 -10.55 -0.17
N ALA A 47 -20.54 -10.79 -1.13
CA ALA A 47 -20.68 -11.89 -2.08
C ALA A 47 -20.57 -13.27 -1.41
N VAL A 48 -19.97 -13.35 -0.22
CA VAL A 48 -19.68 -14.62 0.48
C VAL A 48 -20.34 -14.71 1.85
N LEU A 49 -20.53 -13.57 2.55
CA LEU A 49 -21.11 -13.48 3.88
C LEU A 49 -22.36 -12.59 3.89
N PRO A 50 -23.39 -12.95 4.67
CA PRO A 50 -24.49 -12.04 4.99
C PRO A 50 -24.01 -10.82 5.78
N GLU A 51 -24.65 -9.66 5.60
CA GLU A 51 -24.55 -8.58 6.59
C GLU A 51 -25.02 -9.11 7.96
N PRO A 52 -24.34 -8.81 9.09
CA PRO A 52 -23.34 -7.76 9.35
C PRO A 52 -21.86 -8.22 9.30
N TYR A 53 -21.63 -9.51 9.05
CA TYR A 53 -20.28 -10.08 9.11
C TYR A 53 -19.41 -9.66 7.92
N ALA A 54 -20.02 -9.38 6.77
CA ALA A 54 -19.32 -8.89 5.59
C ALA A 54 -18.48 -7.64 5.89
N ALA A 55 -19.11 -6.59 6.44
CA ALA A 55 -18.42 -5.34 6.75
C ALA A 55 -17.27 -5.53 7.75
N ALA A 56 -17.51 -6.27 8.84
CA ALA A 56 -16.50 -6.53 9.86
C ALA A 56 -15.29 -7.31 9.30
N VAL A 57 -15.53 -8.32 8.46
CA VAL A 57 -14.47 -9.11 7.84
C VAL A 57 -13.70 -8.26 6.82
N GLY A 58 -14.38 -7.46 6.01
CA GLY A 58 -13.76 -6.58 5.04
C GLY A 58 -12.83 -5.55 5.70
N GLN A 59 -13.32 -4.88 6.74
CA GLN A 59 -12.53 -3.91 7.51
C GLN A 59 -11.33 -4.58 8.20
N THR A 60 -11.50 -5.78 8.75
CA THR A 60 -10.41 -6.53 9.37
C THR A 60 -9.30 -6.87 8.37
N VAL A 61 -9.66 -7.26 7.14
CA VAL A 61 -8.70 -7.56 6.07
C VAL A 61 -7.91 -6.30 5.67
N ILE A 62 -8.61 -5.18 5.45
CA ILE A 62 -7.94 -3.90 5.14
C ILE A 62 -7.02 -3.49 6.28
N PHE A 63 -7.50 -3.59 7.54
CA PHE A 63 -6.73 -3.24 8.72
C PHE A 63 -5.45 -4.05 8.86
N ILE A 64 -5.54 -5.39 8.81
CA ILE A 64 -4.37 -6.27 8.92
C ILE A 64 -3.37 -5.96 7.81
N THR A 65 -3.87 -5.76 6.59
CA THR A 65 -3.00 -5.55 5.44
C THR A 65 -2.34 -4.17 5.47
N ALA A 66 -3.06 -3.11 5.86
CA ALA A 66 -2.52 -1.77 6.07
C ALA A 66 -1.52 -1.75 7.24
N TYR A 67 -1.80 -2.49 8.31
CA TYR A 67 -0.90 -2.65 9.45
C TYR A 67 0.41 -3.36 9.05
N LEU A 68 0.34 -4.43 8.26
CA LEU A 68 1.53 -5.11 7.72
C LEU A 68 2.38 -4.17 6.86
N VAL A 69 1.72 -3.34 6.05
CA VAL A 69 2.38 -2.27 5.28
C VAL A 69 3.07 -1.25 6.20
N LEU A 70 2.40 -0.84 7.28
CA LEU A 70 2.92 0.12 8.24
C LEU A 70 4.18 -0.43 8.94
N VAL A 71 4.09 -1.65 9.49
CA VAL A 71 5.18 -2.33 10.23
C VAL A 71 6.36 -2.68 9.33
N GLY A 72 6.16 -2.77 8.01
CA GLY A 72 7.25 -3.09 7.08
C GLY A 72 7.46 -4.59 6.88
N VAL A 73 6.47 -5.42 7.23
CA VAL A 73 6.53 -6.88 7.21
C VAL A 73 5.82 -7.38 5.96
N TRP A 74 6.51 -8.20 5.13
CA TRP A 74 5.96 -8.76 3.89
C TRP A 74 5.36 -7.71 2.93
N LEU A 75 5.97 -6.52 2.89
CA LEU A 75 5.49 -5.32 2.21
C LEU A 75 4.94 -5.52 0.81
N ARG A 76 5.62 -6.34 -0.02
CA ARG A 76 5.16 -6.64 -1.38
C ARG A 76 3.83 -7.37 -1.39
N MET A 77 3.69 -8.43 -0.59
CA MET A 77 2.47 -9.23 -0.56
C MET A 77 1.34 -8.46 0.11
N ALA A 78 1.61 -7.77 1.22
CA ALA A 78 0.61 -6.94 1.89
C ALA A 78 0.10 -5.83 0.97
N ALA A 79 1.00 -5.10 0.30
CA ALA A 79 0.58 -4.05 -0.61
C ALA A 79 -0.19 -4.56 -1.83
N LEU A 80 0.20 -5.70 -2.40
CA LEU A 80 -0.52 -6.30 -3.53
C LEU A 80 -1.91 -6.76 -3.10
N LEU A 81 -2.04 -7.38 -1.92
CA LEU A 81 -3.34 -7.78 -1.38
C LEU A 81 -4.23 -6.57 -1.11
N LEU A 82 -3.67 -5.53 -0.46
CA LEU A 82 -4.40 -4.29 -0.18
C LEU A 82 -4.88 -3.65 -1.48
N ALA A 83 -3.99 -3.55 -2.47
CA ALA A 83 -4.26 -3.01 -3.79
C ALA A 83 -5.38 -3.77 -4.48
N THR A 84 -5.33 -5.09 -4.52
CA THR A 84 -6.34 -5.93 -5.17
C THR A 84 -7.70 -5.82 -4.47
N VAL A 85 -7.74 -5.86 -3.15
CA VAL A 85 -8.98 -5.74 -2.36
C VAL A 85 -9.62 -4.38 -2.58
N LEU A 86 -8.87 -3.29 -2.43
CA LEU A 86 -9.39 -1.94 -2.60
C LEU A 86 -9.82 -1.67 -4.05
N PHE A 87 -9.00 -2.07 -5.03
CA PHE A 87 -9.33 -1.91 -6.44
C PHE A 87 -10.66 -2.57 -6.79
N TRP A 88 -10.84 -3.82 -6.37
CA TRP A 88 -12.05 -4.55 -6.68
C TRP A 88 -13.26 -4.01 -5.91
N SER A 89 -13.05 -3.57 -4.66
CA SER A 89 -14.13 -2.96 -3.88
C SER A 89 -14.59 -1.63 -4.47
N SER A 90 -13.67 -0.70 -4.77
CA SER A 90 -14.01 0.56 -5.43
C SER A 90 -14.60 0.33 -6.82
N TYR A 91 -14.20 -0.72 -7.54
CA TYR A 91 -14.79 -1.05 -8.85
C TYR A 91 -16.27 -1.46 -8.74
N ILE A 92 -16.60 -2.32 -7.77
CA ILE A 92 -17.99 -2.72 -7.50
C ILE A 92 -18.80 -1.51 -7.02
N GLU A 93 -18.24 -0.71 -6.11
CA GLU A 93 -18.94 0.45 -5.56
C GLU A 93 -19.21 1.53 -6.62
N ASN A 94 -18.20 1.86 -7.44
CA ASN A 94 -18.31 2.85 -8.51
C ASN A 94 -19.26 2.44 -9.64
N THR A 95 -19.40 1.13 -9.93
CA THR A 95 -20.42 0.66 -10.90
C THR A 95 -21.85 0.89 -10.41
N GLY A 96 -22.06 1.09 -9.10
CA GLY A 96 -23.36 1.41 -8.50
C GLY A 96 -23.58 2.90 -8.20
N SER A 97 -22.57 3.62 -7.71
CA SER A 97 -22.71 4.99 -7.19
C SER A 97 -22.27 6.11 -8.16
N GLY A 98 -21.40 5.81 -9.13
CA GLY A 98 -20.83 6.80 -10.05
C GLY A 98 -19.78 7.73 -9.42
N ASP A 99 -19.29 7.44 -8.21
CA ASP A 99 -18.30 8.25 -7.49
C ASP A 99 -16.87 8.03 -8.01
N LEU A 100 -16.59 8.63 -9.17
CA LEU A 100 -15.33 8.49 -9.88
C LEU A 100 -14.14 9.09 -9.10
N GLU A 101 -14.36 10.13 -8.29
CA GLU A 101 -13.32 10.81 -7.52
C GLU A 101 -12.66 9.88 -6.49
N ALA A 102 -13.49 9.17 -5.70
CA ALA A 102 -13.01 8.24 -4.69
C ALA A 102 -12.22 7.08 -5.33
N PHE A 103 -12.71 6.57 -6.45
CA PHE A 103 -12.03 5.55 -7.24
C PHE A 103 -10.63 6.01 -7.72
N TRP A 104 -10.55 7.20 -8.32
CA TRP A 104 -9.27 7.74 -8.82
C TRP A 104 -8.27 8.01 -7.69
N ARG A 105 -8.75 8.51 -6.54
CA ARG A 105 -7.93 8.72 -5.34
C ARG A 105 -7.31 7.41 -4.86
N ASP A 106 -8.11 6.36 -4.75
CA ASP A 106 -7.63 5.07 -4.24
C ASP A 106 -6.64 4.43 -5.22
N LEU A 107 -6.88 4.56 -6.53
CA LEU A 107 -5.95 4.09 -7.57
C LEU A 107 -4.60 4.83 -7.54
N ALA A 108 -4.62 6.14 -7.30
CA ALA A 108 -3.41 6.94 -7.14
C ALA A 108 -2.63 6.55 -5.87
N LEU A 109 -3.31 6.34 -4.75
CA LEU A 109 -2.70 5.93 -3.48
C LEU A 109 -2.08 4.54 -3.58
N ILE A 110 -2.77 3.58 -4.20
CA ILE A 110 -2.26 2.24 -4.48
C ILE A 110 -1.04 2.29 -5.41
N GLY A 111 -1.11 3.08 -6.49
CA GLY A 111 0.01 3.25 -7.44
C GLY A 111 1.26 3.82 -6.76
N ALA A 112 1.07 4.86 -5.93
CA ALA A 112 2.15 5.44 -5.13
C ALA A 112 2.72 4.41 -4.15
N LEU A 113 1.87 3.63 -3.48
CA LEU A 113 2.29 2.58 -2.57
C LEU A 113 3.16 1.52 -3.29
N ILE A 114 2.72 1.03 -4.45
CA ILE A 114 3.48 0.08 -5.27
C ILE A 114 4.84 0.64 -5.69
N LEU A 115 4.88 1.89 -6.17
CA LEU A 115 6.12 2.58 -6.54
C LEU A 115 7.11 2.68 -5.37
N THR A 116 6.58 2.85 -4.16
CA THR A 116 7.39 2.93 -2.95
C THR A 116 8.12 1.60 -2.66
N TYR A 117 7.57 0.46 -3.07
CA TYR A 117 8.23 -0.85 -2.85
C TYR A 117 9.21 -1.24 -3.94
N THR A 118 9.00 -0.84 -5.19
CA THR A 118 9.91 -1.22 -6.28
C THR A 118 11.34 -0.71 -6.05
N GLN A 119 11.51 0.29 -5.20
CA GLN A 119 12.81 0.89 -4.87
C GLN A 119 13.42 0.37 -3.55
N THR A 120 12.70 -0.42 -2.75
CA THR A 120 13.22 -1.05 -1.51
C THR A 120 14.05 -2.33 -1.74
N LEU A 121 14.37 -2.64 -3.00
CA LEU A 121 15.26 -3.74 -3.41
C LEU A 121 16.77 -3.66 -3.07
N PRO A 122 17.37 -2.62 -2.46
CA PRO A 122 18.83 -2.57 -2.24
C PRO A 122 19.37 -3.77 -1.46
N ARG A 123 18.60 -4.35 -0.54
CA ARG A 123 19.02 -5.53 0.25
C ARG A 123 19.13 -6.82 -0.57
N ALA A 124 18.28 -7.00 -1.58
CA ALA A 124 18.35 -8.16 -2.47
C ALA A 124 19.46 -8.01 -3.52
N ALA A 125 19.71 -6.76 -3.98
CA ALA A 125 20.82 -6.44 -4.87
C ALA A 125 22.18 -6.62 -4.17
N ALA A 126 22.31 -6.18 -2.91
CA ALA A 126 23.53 -6.34 -2.12
C ALA A 126 23.91 -7.82 -1.90
N ARG A 127 22.92 -8.69 -1.65
CA ARG A 127 23.15 -10.14 -1.55
C ARG A 127 23.63 -10.78 -2.85
N ARG A 128 23.16 -10.31 -4.01
CA ARG A 128 23.63 -10.80 -5.33
C ARG A 128 24.99 -10.24 -5.71
N ALA A 129 25.30 -9.01 -5.31
CA ALA A 129 26.62 -8.43 -5.49
C ALA A 129 27.69 -9.20 -4.70
N ALA A 130 27.37 -9.63 -3.47
CA ALA A 130 28.28 -10.44 -2.65
C ALA A 130 28.63 -11.81 -3.25
N LEU A 131 27.76 -12.38 -4.10
CA LEU A 131 27.99 -13.67 -4.76
C LEU A 131 28.79 -13.57 -6.07
N ARG A 132 29.06 -12.35 -6.57
CA ARG A 132 29.86 -12.13 -7.80
C ARG A 132 31.36 -11.90 -7.54
N TRP A 133 31.79 -11.98 -6.28
CA TRP A 133 33.17 -11.74 -5.86
C TRP A 133 33.91 -13.03 -5.40
N THR A 134 33.37 -14.20 -5.71
CA THR A 134 34.03 -15.51 -5.56
C THR A 134 34.19 -16.13 -6.93
#